data_AF-A0A183H842-F1
#
_entry.id   AF-A0A183H842-F1
#
_cell.length_a   1.000
_cell.length_b   1.000
_cell.length_c   1.000
_cell.angle_alpha   90.00
_cell.angle_beta   90.00
_cell.angle_gamma   90.00
#
_symmetry.space_group_name_H-M   'P 1'
#
loop_
_entity.id
_entity.type
_entity.pdbx_description
1 polymer ?
#
loop_
_entity_poly.entity_id
_entity_poly.type
_entity_poly.pdbx_seq_one_letter_code
_entity_poly.pdbx_strand_id
1 'polypeptide(L)'
;MPITFMLGFFINVVVNRFWFSLRNIGWIDPSALFVCKYISGSDDHARLLRRNIIRYLLFHQVLVFRDISEVIRRRFPSLETLVTSGYVTETELMEFNTIDSINRKYWVPIHWAMGLARRAYKEKRIDSPQALQDIYSKINDFRSQLGELLVYDWVPIPLVYSQVMCLTVRLYFFLALMGHQNIAPSPNANYIDTVNTHIPFISMCQFIFYMGWMKVAEVLMNPFGDDDDDLEINWLIDRNLQVGMTIADQTWEPPLIKDQFWLLKTPEPMYSIDAVNERYNPQTGSVSNTDRRTSTQMIMKEVLLQHSDSDLASSEYDGRRSMAI
;
A
#
# COMPACT_ATOMS: atom_id res chain seq x y z
N MET A 1 9.90 -12.38 28.35
CA MET A 1 10.56 -13.15 27.26
C MET A 1 9.54 -13.88 26.39
N PRO A 2 8.73 -14.86 26.85
CA PRO A 2 7.78 -15.57 25.97
C PRO A 2 6.65 -14.67 25.44
N ILE A 3 6.12 -13.80 26.30
CA ILE A 3 5.00 -12.90 25.98
C ILE A 3 5.38 -11.88 24.92
N THR A 4 6.57 -11.29 25.04
CA THR A 4 7.11 -10.31 24.10
C THR A 4 7.19 -10.88 22.68
N PHE A 5 7.62 -12.14 22.55
CA PHE A 5 7.69 -12.83 21.26
C PHE A 5 6.29 -13.07 20.71
N MET A 6 5.41 -13.72 21.46
CA MET A 6 4.04 -14.03 21.01
C MET A 6 3.27 -12.76 20.61
N LEU A 7 3.35 -11.71 21.42
CA LEU A 7 2.72 -10.43 21.16
C LEU A 7 3.31 -9.73 19.93
N GLY A 8 4.64 -9.77 19.75
CA GLY A 8 5.31 -9.23 18.57
C GLY A 8 4.87 -9.90 17.27
N PHE A 9 4.75 -11.22 17.24
CA PHE A 9 4.24 -11.95 16.07
C PHE A 9 2.79 -11.60 15.77
N PHE A 10 1.93 -11.60 16.79
CA PHE A 10 0.52 -11.27 16.63
C PHE A 10 0.31 -9.87 16.06
N ILE A 11 1.02 -8.88 16.61
CA ILE A 11 0.92 -7.49 16.17
C ILE A 11 1.45 -7.33 14.75
N ASN A 12 2.53 -8.01 14.39
CA ASN A 12 3.04 -7.99 13.03
C ASN A 12 1.99 -8.51 12.02
N VAL A 13 1.27 -9.59 12.36
CA VAL A 13 0.16 -10.09 11.54
C VAL A 13 -0.95 -9.03 11.41
N VAL A 14 -1.38 -8.41 12.51
CA VAL A 14 -2.43 -7.38 12.49
C VAL A 14 -2.00 -6.17 11.64
N VAL A 15 -0.82 -5.61 11.90
CA VAL A 15 -0.29 -4.43 11.19
C VAL A 15 -0.14 -4.70 9.69
N ASN A 16 0.34 -5.89 9.30
CA ASN A 16 0.42 -6.24 7.88
C ASN A 16 -0.97 -6.30 7.23
N ARG A 17 -1.98 -6.82 7.93
CA ARG A 17 -3.36 -6.83 7.42
C ARG A 17 -3.94 -5.42 7.31
N PHE A 18 -3.65 -4.54 8.26
CA PHE A 18 -4.03 -3.13 8.20
C PHE A 18 -3.45 -2.44 6.95
N TRP A 19 -2.14 -2.51 6.74
CA TRP A 19 -1.49 -1.90 5.56
C TRP A 19 -1.94 -2.53 4.26
N PHE A 20 -2.23 -3.83 4.25
CA PHE A 20 -2.80 -4.50 3.09
C PHE A 20 -4.21 -3.95 2.76
N SER A 21 -5.05 -3.75 3.77
CA SER A 21 -6.38 -3.16 3.59
C SER A 21 -6.29 -1.73 3.06
N LEU A 22 -5.38 -0.92 3.61
CA LEU A 22 -5.15 0.46 3.16
C LEU A 22 -4.70 0.53 1.68
N ARG A 23 -3.82 -0.37 1.24
CA ARG A 23 -3.37 -0.42 -0.16
C ARG A 23 -4.47 -0.81 -1.15
N ASN A 24 -5.53 -1.49 -0.67
CA ASN A 24 -6.62 -2.02 -1.49
C ASN A 24 -7.93 -1.22 -1.35
N ILE A 25 -7.88 -0.03 -0.74
CA ILE A 25 -9.06 0.79 -0.41
C ILE A 25 -9.85 1.29 -1.63
N GLY A 26 -9.31 1.12 -2.84
CA GLY A 26 -10.00 1.40 -4.10
C GLY A 26 -9.96 2.88 -4.49
N TRP A 27 -8.79 3.38 -4.88
CA TRP A 27 -8.67 4.73 -5.47
C TRP A 27 -9.20 4.72 -6.91
N ILE A 28 -10.14 5.61 -7.23
CA ILE A 28 -10.79 5.64 -8.55
C ILE A 28 -9.90 6.22 -9.66
N ASP A 29 -8.87 7.00 -9.29
CA ASP A 29 -8.07 7.81 -10.21
C ASP A 29 -7.49 7.02 -11.38
N PRO A 30 -6.83 5.85 -11.17
CA PRO A 30 -6.24 5.11 -12.28
C PRO A 30 -7.29 4.67 -13.29
N SER A 31 -8.44 4.17 -12.82
CA SER A 31 -9.53 3.74 -13.69
C SER A 31 -10.18 4.93 -14.39
N ALA A 32 -10.41 6.04 -13.69
CA ALA A 32 -11.00 7.25 -14.26
C ALA A 32 -10.10 7.87 -15.34
N LEU A 33 -8.79 8.02 -15.08
CA LEU A 33 -7.83 8.59 -16.04
C LEU A 33 -7.76 7.77 -17.33
N PHE A 34 -7.70 6.44 -17.21
CA PHE A 34 -7.66 5.56 -18.38
C PHE A 34 -8.96 5.60 -19.18
N VAL A 35 -10.11 5.46 -18.50
CA VAL A 35 -11.43 5.55 -19.15
C VAL A 35 -11.58 6.89 -19.88
N CYS A 36 -11.17 7.99 -19.26
CA CYS A 36 -11.39 9.31 -19.83
C CYS A 36 -10.43 9.66 -20.96
N LYS A 37 -9.17 9.17 -20.90
CA LYS A 37 -8.21 9.43 -21.97
C LYS A 37 -8.47 8.58 -23.21
N TYR A 38 -8.93 7.34 -23.06
CA TYR A 38 -9.16 6.45 -24.20
C TYR A 38 -10.53 6.61 -24.86
N ILE A 39 -11.52 7.19 -24.17
CA ILE A 39 -12.84 7.49 -24.77
C ILE A 39 -12.84 8.89 -25.36
N SER A 40 -12.66 8.96 -26.67
CA SER A 40 -12.61 10.18 -27.46
C SER A 40 -14.00 10.82 -27.63
N GLY A 41 -14.02 12.16 -27.65
CA GLY A 41 -15.21 12.97 -27.93
C GLY A 41 -15.55 13.95 -26.81
N SER A 42 -15.94 15.16 -27.21
CA SER A 42 -16.38 16.25 -26.33
C SER A 42 -17.91 16.42 -26.31
N ASP A 43 -18.63 15.60 -27.07
CA ASP A 43 -20.09 15.61 -27.11
C ASP A 43 -20.70 14.91 -25.88
N ASP A 44 -21.99 15.20 -25.63
CA ASP A 44 -22.71 14.68 -24.48
C ASP A 44 -22.73 13.15 -24.42
N HIS A 45 -22.73 12.48 -25.57
CA HIS A 45 -22.69 11.00 -25.61
C HIS A 45 -21.37 10.44 -25.09
N ALA A 46 -20.24 10.99 -25.51
CA ALA A 46 -18.92 10.59 -24.99
C ALA A 46 -18.79 10.90 -23.49
N ARG A 47 -19.32 12.05 -23.05
CA ARG A 47 -19.41 12.41 -21.64
C ARG A 47 -20.26 11.41 -20.85
N LEU A 48 -21.42 11.01 -21.36
CA LEU A 48 -22.27 10.00 -20.74
C LEU A 48 -21.57 8.64 -20.60
N LEU A 49 -20.82 8.21 -21.62
CA LEU A 49 -20.03 6.97 -21.54
C LEU A 49 -19.00 7.02 -20.42
N ARG A 50 -18.17 8.08 -20.36
CA ARG A 50 -17.14 8.25 -19.32
C ARG A 50 -17.75 8.28 -17.92
N ARG A 51 -18.76 9.14 -17.71
CA ARG A 51 -19.42 9.31 -16.42
C ARG A 51 -20.08 8.03 -15.93
N ASN A 52 -20.80 7.31 -16.79
CA ASN A 52 -21.50 6.09 -16.38
C ASN A 52 -20.54 4.93 -16.08
N ILE A 53 -19.44 4.78 -16.83
CA ILE A 53 -18.41 3.78 -16.50
C ILE A 53 -17.84 4.04 -15.11
N ILE A 54 -17.43 5.27 -14.83
CA ILE A 54 -16.88 5.66 -13.52
C ILE A 54 -17.93 5.47 -12.42
N ARG A 55 -19.16 5.90 -12.66
CA ARG A 55 -20.27 5.76 -11.71
C ARG A 55 -20.54 4.31 -11.35
N TYR A 56 -20.46 3.37 -12.30
CA TYR A 56 -20.62 1.95 -12.02
C TYR A 56 -19.48 1.37 -11.18
N LEU A 57 -18.24 1.83 -11.37
CA LEU A 57 -17.13 1.46 -10.48
C LEU A 57 -17.37 1.98 -9.06
N LEU A 58 -17.84 3.22 -8.91
CA LEU A 58 -18.19 3.79 -7.62
C LEU A 58 -19.37 3.08 -6.96
N PHE A 59 -20.38 2.68 -7.75
CA PHE A 59 -21.48 1.86 -7.25
C PHE A 59 -20.99 0.51 -6.71
N HIS A 60 -20.08 -0.16 -7.44
CA HIS A 60 -19.40 -1.36 -6.93
C HIS A 60 -18.65 -1.09 -5.62
N GLN A 61 -17.91 0.01 -5.52
CA GLN A 61 -17.20 0.40 -4.30
C GLN A 61 -18.14 0.57 -3.11
N VAL A 62 -19.24 1.29 -3.27
CA VAL A 62 -20.20 1.51 -2.19
C VAL A 62 -20.91 0.21 -1.80
N LEU A 63 -21.21 -0.68 -2.75
CA LEU A 63 -21.77 -2.00 -2.44
C LEU A 63 -20.82 -2.82 -1.55
N VAL A 64 -19.52 -2.80 -1.85
CA VAL A 64 -18.50 -3.50 -1.05
C VAL A 64 -18.42 -2.88 0.34
N PHE A 65 -18.17 -1.57 0.45
CA PHE A 65 -18.00 -0.92 1.75
C PHE A 65 -19.24 -0.97 2.64
N ARG A 66 -20.44 -0.95 2.04
CA ARG A 66 -21.69 -1.12 2.79
C ARG A 66 -21.77 -2.49 3.47
N ASP A 67 -21.15 -3.53 2.91
CA ASP A 67 -21.15 -4.88 3.48
C ASP A 67 -19.99 -5.12 4.48
N ILE A 68 -18.89 -4.36 4.41
CA ILE A 68 -17.71 -4.54 5.30
C ILE A 68 -17.49 -3.44 6.35
N SER A 69 -18.19 -2.30 6.25
CA SER A 69 -18.07 -1.17 7.18
C SER A 69 -19.43 -0.80 7.78
N GLU A 70 -19.52 -0.80 9.11
CA GLU A 70 -20.72 -0.41 9.82
C GLU A 70 -21.04 1.08 9.63
N VAL A 71 -20.02 1.93 9.55
CA VAL A 71 -20.17 3.37 9.31
C VAL A 71 -20.85 3.62 7.96
N ILE A 72 -20.40 2.91 6.92
CA ILE A 72 -21.00 3.03 5.58
C ILE A 72 -22.38 2.38 5.53
N ARG A 73 -22.62 1.28 6.27
CA ARG A 73 -23.95 0.70 6.41
C ARG A 73 -24.95 1.67 7.03
N ARG A 74 -24.53 2.44 8.05
CA ARG A 74 -25.38 3.47 8.67
C ARG A 74 -25.66 4.62 7.72
N ARG A 75 -24.66 5.04 6.93
CA ARG A 75 -24.83 6.08 5.91
C ARG A 75 -25.74 5.66 4.76
N PHE A 76 -25.62 4.43 4.29
CA PHE A 76 -26.42 3.88 3.20
C PHE A 76 -27.18 2.60 3.61
N PRO A 77 -28.27 2.72 4.41
CA PRO A 77 -28.98 1.55 4.94
C PRO A 77 -29.59 0.66 3.85
N SER A 78 -30.22 1.26 2.84
CA SER A 78 -30.90 0.58 1.74
C SER A 78 -30.27 0.91 0.38
N LEU A 79 -30.48 0.07 -0.63
CA LEU A 79 -30.00 0.37 -1.98
C LEU A 79 -30.70 1.60 -2.59
N GLU A 80 -31.90 1.94 -2.13
CA GLU A 80 -32.62 3.15 -2.55
C GLU A 80 -31.91 4.43 -2.09
N THR A 81 -31.20 4.38 -0.96
CA THR A 81 -30.37 5.53 -0.54
C THR A 81 -29.25 5.82 -1.55
N LEU A 82 -28.75 4.80 -2.24
CA LEU A 82 -27.74 4.96 -3.30
C LEU A 82 -28.30 5.65 -4.55
N VAL A 83 -29.61 5.52 -4.81
CA VAL A 83 -30.29 6.30 -5.86
C VAL A 83 -30.34 7.77 -5.46
N THR A 84 -30.80 8.03 -4.24
CA THR A 84 -30.92 9.39 -3.69
C THR A 84 -29.55 10.09 -3.63
N SER A 85 -28.48 9.35 -3.32
CA SER A 85 -27.11 9.85 -3.30
C SER A 85 -26.42 9.91 -4.67
N GLY A 86 -27.08 9.48 -5.75
CA GLY A 86 -26.58 9.64 -7.12
C GLY A 86 -25.53 8.62 -7.58
N TYR A 87 -25.38 7.48 -6.89
CA TYR A 87 -24.48 6.40 -7.32
C TYR A 87 -25.13 5.51 -8.39
N VAL A 88 -26.45 5.36 -8.36
CA VAL A 88 -27.21 4.52 -9.30
C VAL A 88 -28.49 5.25 -9.69
N THR A 89 -28.99 5.06 -10.91
CA THR A 89 -30.30 5.62 -11.27
C THR A 89 -31.42 4.70 -10.81
N GLU A 90 -32.66 5.21 -10.77
CA GLU A 90 -33.82 4.39 -10.41
C GLU A 90 -34.02 3.22 -11.39
N THR A 91 -33.86 3.47 -12.70
CA THR A 91 -33.97 2.43 -13.73
C THR A 91 -32.87 1.37 -13.59
N GLU A 92 -31.64 1.78 -13.30
CA GLU A 92 -30.55 0.84 -13.04
C GLU A 92 -30.78 0.04 -11.76
N LEU A 93 -31.34 0.64 -10.71
CA LEU A 93 -31.67 -0.10 -9.49
C LEU A 93 -32.78 -1.14 -9.74
N MET A 94 -33.78 -0.81 -10.56
CA MET A 94 -34.79 -1.78 -11.00
C MET A 94 -34.14 -2.97 -11.71
N GLU A 95 -33.29 -2.72 -12.73
CA GLU A 95 -32.55 -3.77 -13.44
C GLU A 95 -31.57 -4.53 -12.53
N PHE A 96 -30.97 -3.87 -11.55
CA PHE A 96 -30.14 -4.54 -10.56
C PHE A 96 -30.96 -5.53 -9.75
N ASN A 97 -32.19 -5.17 -9.37
CA ASN A 97 -33.07 -5.98 -8.53
C ASN A 97 -33.73 -7.13 -9.28
N THR A 98 -33.98 -7.02 -10.59
CA THR A 98 -34.54 -8.11 -11.42
C THR A 98 -33.59 -9.30 -11.58
N ILE A 99 -32.28 -9.07 -11.42
CA ILE A 99 -31.28 -10.14 -11.47
C ILE A 99 -31.44 -11.07 -10.26
N ASP A 100 -31.93 -12.28 -10.53
CA ASP A 100 -32.00 -13.37 -9.56
C ASP A 100 -30.61 -13.95 -9.33
N SER A 101 -30.11 -13.80 -8.11
CA SER A 101 -28.82 -14.30 -7.68
C SER A 101 -28.87 -14.54 -6.18
N ILE A 102 -28.56 -15.77 -5.77
CA ILE A 102 -28.45 -16.17 -4.36
C ILE A 102 -27.30 -15.40 -3.70
N ASN A 103 -26.23 -15.13 -4.45
CA ASN A 103 -25.03 -14.46 -3.96
C ASN A 103 -25.09 -12.94 -4.15
N ARG A 104 -24.25 -12.24 -3.40
CA ARG A 104 -24.08 -10.78 -3.50
C ARG A 104 -23.69 -10.36 -4.92
N LYS A 105 -24.36 -9.33 -5.43
CA LYS A 105 -24.27 -8.88 -6.83
C LYS A 105 -23.15 -7.85 -7.09
N TYR A 106 -22.01 -7.95 -6.41
CA TYR A 106 -20.89 -7.00 -6.58
C TYR A 106 -20.34 -6.97 -8.02
N TRP A 107 -20.52 -8.06 -8.76
CA TRP A 107 -20.06 -8.21 -10.13
C TRP A 107 -20.92 -7.44 -11.15
N VAL A 108 -22.17 -7.10 -10.81
CA VAL A 108 -23.12 -6.48 -11.75
C VAL A 108 -22.65 -5.11 -12.24
N PRO A 109 -22.24 -4.16 -11.38
CA PRO A 109 -21.77 -2.86 -11.86
C PRO A 109 -20.47 -2.97 -12.68
N ILE A 110 -19.59 -3.92 -12.33
CA ILE A 110 -18.38 -4.19 -13.13
C ILE A 110 -18.74 -4.70 -14.51
N HIS A 111 -19.68 -5.64 -14.61
CA HIS A 111 -20.19 -6.15 -15.88
C HIS A 111 -20.79 -5.03 -16.73
N TRP A 112 -21.57 -4.12 -16.13
CA TRP A 112 -22.11 -2.94 -16.83
C TRP A 112 -21.02 -1.97 -17.30
N ALA A 113 -20.01 -1.70 -16.47
CA ALA A 113 -18.88 -0.84 -16.82
C ALA A 113 -18.10 -1.41 -18.03
N MET A 114 -17.79 -2.71 -18.01
CA MET A 114 -17.14 -3.39 -19.13
C MET A 114 -18.06 -3.42 -20.37
N GLY A 115 -19.36 -3.59 -20.19
CA GLY A 115 -20.34 -3.53 -21.29
C GLY A 115 -20.39 -2.16 -21.97
N LEU A 116 -20.32 -1.06 -21.20
CA LEU A 116 -20.24 0.29 -21.73
C LEU A 116 -18.92 0.56 -22.45
N ALA A 117 -17.78 0.11 -21.91
CA ALA A 117 -16.49 0.23 -22.60
C ALA A 117 -16.51 -0.54 -23.94
N ARG A 118 -17.11 -1.73 -23.98
CA ARG A 118 -17.33 -2.48 -25.22
C ARG A 118 -18.19 -1.72 -26.22
N ARG A 119 -19.25 -1.05 -25.74
CA ARG A 119 -20.13 -0.21 -26.57
C ARG A 119 -19.36 0.97 -27.16
N ALA A 120 -18.59 1.70 -26.35
CA ALA A 120 -17.76 2.81 -26.79
C ALA A 120 -16.78 2.39 -27.91
N TYR A 121 -16.20 1.19 -27.81
CA TYR A 121 -15.36 0.63 -28.88
C TYR A 121 -16.15 0.34 -30.17
N LYS A 122 -17.34 -0.29 -30.08
CA LYS A 122 -18.21 -0.53 -31.25
C LYS A 122 -18.65 0.77 -31.93
N GLU A 123 -18.85 1.82 -31.14
CA GLU A 123 -19.20 3.17 -31.60
C GLU A 123 -18.00 3.97 -32.11
N LYS A 124 -16.81 3.34 -32.21
CA LYS A 124 -15.55 3.96 -32.67
C LYS A 124 -15.13 5.19 -31.84
N ARG A 125 -15.47 5.20 -30.55
CA ARG A 125 -14.99 6.19 -29.57
C ARG A 125 -13.67 5.79 -28.93
N ILE A 126 -13.31 4.51 -29.02
CA ILE A 126 -12.03 3.97 -28.60
C ILE A 126 -11.30 3.53 -29.87
N ASP A 127 -10.11 4.11 -30.09
CA ASP A 127 -9.41 3.99 -31.38
C ASP A 127 -8.80 2.61 -31.61
N SER A 128 -8.42 1.90 -30.54
CA SER A 128 -7.70 0.63 -30.64
C SER A 128 -8.24 -0.45 -29.69
N PRO A 129 -8.16 -1.73 -30.08
CA PRO A 129 -8.51 -2.82 -29.19
C PRO A 129 -7.58 -2.92 -27.96
N GLN A 130 -6.34 -2.44 -28.08
CA GLN A 130 -5.40 -2.35 -26.96
C GLN A 130 -5.88 -1.33 -25.91
N ALA A 131 -6.38 -0.17 -26.34
CA ALA A 131 -6.98 0.81 -25.45
C ALA A 131 -8.19 0.24 -24.69
N LEU A 132 -9.03 -0.54 -25.37
CA LEU A 132 -10.14 -1.24 -24.71
C LEU A 132 -9.63 -2.25 -23.68
N GLN A 133 -8.59 -3.01 -24.00
CA GLN A 133 -7.98 -3.97 -23.08
C GLN A 133 -7.38 -3.28 -21.86
N ASP A 134 -6.75 -2.12 -22.03
CA ASP A 134 -6.19 -1.32 -20.93
C ASP A 134 -7.30 -0.82 -20.00
N ILE A 135 -8.43 -0.35 -20.55
CA ILE A 135 -9.62 0.02 -19.76
C ILE A 135 -10.13 -1.19 -18.96
N TYR A 136 -10.27 -2.35 -19.59
CA TYR A 136 -10.70 -3.56 -18.88
C TYR A 136 -9.73 -3.99 -17.79
N SER A 137 -8.43 -3.87 -18.04
CA SER A 137 -7.38 -4.14 -17.06
C SER A 137 -7.57 -3.26 -15.83
N LYS A 138 -7.74 -1.93 -16.02
CA LYS A 138 -7.93 -0.99 -14.91
C LYS A 138 -9.26 -1.14 -14.18
N ILE A 139 -10.32 -1.57 -14.87
CA ILE A 139 -11.59 -1.95 -14.22
C ILE A 139 -11.39 -3.21 -13.37
N ASN A 140 -10.65 -4.20 -13.87
CA ASN A 140 -10.41 -5.44 -13.16
C ASN A 140 -9.44 -5.26 -11.98
N ASP A 141 -8.44 -4.38 -12.09
CA ASP A 141 -7.56 -4.00 -10.99
C ASP A 141 -8.38 -3.42 -9.83
N PHE A 142 -9.27 -2.46 -10.13
CA PHE A 142 -10.17 -1.84 -9.14
C PHE A 142 -11.10 -2.87 -8.48
N ARG A 143 -11.72 -3.75 -9.28
CA ARG A 143 -12.54 -4.86 -8.77
C ARG A 143 -11.72 -5.79 -7.86
N SER A 144 -10.49 -6.12 -8.25
CA SER A 144 -9.65 -7.06 -7.50
C SER A 144 -9.23 -6.45 -6.17
N GLN A 145 -8.83 -5.18 -6.13
CA GLN A 145 -8.51 -4.47 -4.88
C GLN A 145 -9.67 -4.54 -3.87
N LEU A 146 -10.88 -4.17 -4.29
CA LEU A 146 -12.06 -4.24 -3.42
C LEU A 146 -12.47 -5.68 -3.10
N GLY A 147 -12.23 -6.62 -4.02
CA GLY A 147 -12.42 -8.05 -3.79
C GLY A 147 -11.51 -8.61 -2.69
N GLU A 148 -10.26 -8.16 -2.63
CA GLU A 148 -9.34 -8.52 -1.55
C GLU A 148 -9.86 -8.06 -0.19
N LEU A 149 -10.50 -6.88 -0.11
CA LEU A 149 -11.12 -6.40 1.13
C LEU A 149 -12.26 -7.31 1.60
N LEU A 150 -13.11 -7.78 0.67
CA LEU A 150 -14.17 -8.75 0.99
C LEU A 150 -13.60 -10.06 1.53
N VAL A 151 -12.49 -10.54 0.99
CA VAL A 151 -11.83 -11.76 1.48
C VAL A 151 -11.26 -11.54 2.88
N TYR A 152 -10.70 -10.37 3.15
CA TYR A 152 -10.16 -10.02 4.46
C TYR A 152 -11.23 -9.86 5.55
N ASP A 153 -12.39 -9.33 5.18
CA ASP A 153 -13.57 -9.27 6.05
C ASP A 153 -14.13 -10.68 6.30
N TRP A 154 -14.28 -11.49 5.24
CA TRP A 154 -14.82 -12.84 5.35
C TRP A 154 -13.92 -13.79 6.14
N VAL A 155 -12.59 -13.64 6.02
CA VAL A 155 -11.60 -14.46 6.73
C VAL A 155 -10.82 -13.59 7.71
N PRO A 156 -11.37 -13.36 8.93
CA PRO A 156 -10.67 -12.64 9.98
C PRO A 156 -9.51 -13.48 10.55
N ILE A 157 -8.66 -12.84 11.35
CA ILE A 157 -7.63 -13.55 12.12
C ILE A 157 -8.32 -14.61 12.99
N PRO A 158 -7.84 -15.87 13.02
CA PRO A 158 -8.45 -16.92 13.82
C PRO A 158 -8.68 -16.47 15.26
N LEU A 159 -9.92 -16.60 15.74
CA LEU A 159 -10.33 -16.11 17.04
C LEU A 159 -9.46 -16.65 18.19
N VAL A 160 -8.97 -17.88 18.05
CA VAL A 160 -8.07 -18.49 19.04
C VAL A 160 -6.75 -17.71 19.18
N TYR A 161 -6.24 -17.06 18.13
CA TYR A 161 -5.01 -16.27 18.23
C TYR A 161 -5.21 -15.03 19.09
N SER A 162 -6.27 -14.26 18.84
CA SER A 162 -6.59 -13.07 19.64
C SER A 162 -6.93 -13.44 21.09
N GLN A 163 -7.68 -14.53 21.29
CA GLN A 163 -8.01 -15.04 22.63
C GLN A 163 -6.77 -15.48 23.41
N VAL A 164 -5.87 -16.26 22.80
CA VAL A 164 -4.64 -16.73 23.47
C VAL A 164 -3.75 -15.55 23.84
N MET A 165 -3.61 -14.55 22.97
CA MET A 165 -2.83 -13.34 23.29
C MET A 165 -3.45 -12.56 24.45
N CYS A 166 -4.75 -12.27 24.37
CA CYS A 166 -5.49 -11.56 25.42
C CYS A 166 -5.39 -12.27 26.76
N LEU A 167 -5.59 -13.59 26.78
CA LEU A 167 -5.50 -14.40 27.99
C LEU A 167 -4.07 -14.39 28.55
N THR A 168 -3.06 -14.55 27.70
CA THR A 168 -1.65 -14.60 28.10
C THR A 168 -1.22 -13.29 28.78
N VAL A 169 -1.55 -12.14 28.17
CA VAL A 169 -1.21 -10.81 28.72
C VAL A 169 -1.97 -10.57 30.03
N ARG A 170 -3.26 -10.89 30.09
CA ARG A 170 -4.08 -10.70 31.31
C ARG A 170 -3.64 -11.62 32.44
N LEU A 171 -3.35 -12.89 32.15
CA LEU A 171 -2.88 -13.86 33.15
C LEU A 171 -1.50 -13.47 33.71
N TYR A 172 -0.61 -12.97 32.84
CA TYR A 172 0.68 -12.44 33.29
C TYR A 172 0.50 -11.31 34.30
N PHE A 173 -0.35 -10.34 34.02
CA PHE A 173 -0.60 -9.23 34.95
C PHE A 173 -1.40 -9.65 36.19
N PHE A 174 -2.27 -10.64 36.09
CA PHE A 174 -2.94 -11.22 37.24
C PHE A 174 -1.93 -11.84 38.22
N LEU A 175 -0.98 -12.64 37.72
CA LEU A 175 0.08 -13.21 38.55
C LEU A 175 1.07 -12.15 39.04
N ALA A 176 1.42 -11.18 38.20
CA ALA A 176 2.30 -10.08 38.60
C ALA A 176 1.66 -9.23 39.72
N LEU A 177 0.33 -9.04 39.68
CA LEU A 177 -0.38 -8.33 40.75
C LEU A 177 -0.27 -9.05 42.09
N MET A 178 -0.21 -10.38 42.12
CA MET A 178 0.03 -11.14 43.35
C MET A 178 1.52 -11.21 43.72
N GLY A 179 2.40 -11.40 42.73
CA GLY A 179 3.82 -11.69 42.93
C GLY A 179 4.73 -10.48 43.11
N HIS A 180 4.32 -9.30 42.62
CA HIS A 180 5.09 -8.05 42.76
C HIS A 180 4.60 -7.20 43.94
N GLN A 181 3.91 -7.81 44.92
CA GLN A 181 3.54 -7.14 46.16
C GLN A 181 4.74 -7.04 47.11
N ASN A 182 4.91 -5.90 47.77
CA ASN A 182 5.95 -5.70 48.78
C ASN A 182 5.45 -6.24 50.13
N ILE A 183 5.64 -7.54 50.40
CA ILE A 183 4.97 -8.23 51.52
C ILE A 183 5.76 -8.21 52.85
N ALA A 184 7.04 -7.79 52.88
CA ALA A 184 7.79 -7.77 54.14
C ALA A 184 8.85 -6.64 54.22
N PRO A 185 8.92 -5.89 55.34
CA PRO A 185 10.14 -5.19 55.71
C PRO A 185 11.21 -6.22 56.10
N SER A 186 12.47 -5.96 55.74
CA SER A 186 13.53 -6.95 55.94
C SER A 186 13.75 -7.31 57.43
N PRO A 187 14.21 -8.54 57.74
CA PRO A 187 14.52 -8.95 59.11
C PRO A 187 15.72 -8.20 59.73
N ASN A 188 16.52 -7.50 58.92
CA ASN A 188 17.72 -6.80 59.35
C ASN A 188 17.42 -5.31 59.54
N ALA A 189 17.56 -4.81 60.77
CA ALA A 189 17.41 -3.39 61.09
C ALA A 189 18.33 -2.44 60.29
N ASN A 190 19.38 -2.99 59.65
CA ASN A 190 20.34 -2.26 58.82
C ASN A 190 20.13 -2.41 57.31
N TYR A 191 19.17 -3.24 56.86
CA TYR A 191 18.82 -3.35 55.45
C TYR A 191 17.68 -2.39 55.16
N ILE A 192 18.06 -1.22 54.68
CA ILE A 192 17.13 -0.25 54.12
C ILE A 192 16.85 -0.71 52.70
N ASP A 193 15.69 -1.33 52.49
CA ASP A 193 15.15 -1.48 51.15
C ASP A 193 14.75 -0.10 50.65
N THR A 194 15.71 0.62 50.07
CA THR A 194 15.56 2.00 49.60
C THR A 194 14.50 2.14 48.50
N VAL A 195 14.03 1.02 47.96
CA VAL A 195 13.01 0.94 46.92
C VAL A 195 11.75 0.20 47.44
N ASN A 196 11.46 0.25 48.75
CA ASN A 196 10.14 -0.11 49.25
C ASN A 196 9.12 1.00 48.92
N THR A 197 8.89 1.17 47.61
CA THR A 197 7.94 2.15 47.10
C THR A 197 6.57 1.55 47.27
N HIS A 198 5.68 2.18 48.05
CA HIS A 198 4.27 1.77 48.16
C HIS A 198 3.57 1.68 46.78
N ILE A 199 4.16 2.30 45.75
CA ILE A 199 3.70 2.29 44.36
C ILE A 199 4.70 1.48 43.52
N PRO A 200 4.28 0.39 42.86
CA PRO A 200 5.17 -0.46 42.08
C PRO A 200 5.42 0.16 40.68
N PHE A 201 6.18 1.26 40.62
CA PHE A 201 6.41 2.06 39.41
C PHE A 201 6.89 1.23 38.20
N ILE A 202 7.85 0.33 38.39
CA ILE A 202 8.36 -0.52 37.30
C ILE A 202 7.28 -1.45 36.75
N SER A 203 6.43 -2.01 37.62
CA SER A 203 5.31 -2.87 37.19
C SER A 203 4.24 -2.07 36.45
N MET A 204 3.99 -0.82 36.84
CA MET A 204 3.09 0.08 36.11
C MET A 204 3.62 0.39 34.70
N CYS A 205 4.91 0.68 34.56
CA CYS A 205 5.53 0.87 33.25
C CYS A 205 5.41 -0.40 32.39
N GLN A 206 5.69 -1.58 32.95
CA GLN A 206 5.51 -2.85 32.26
C GLN A 206 4.05 -3.06 31.82
N PHE A 207 3.09 -2.74 32.69
CA PHE A 207 1.66 -2.79 32.37
C PHE A 207 1.33 -1.91 31.16
N ILE A 208 1.73 -0.64 31.19
CA ILE A 208 1.49 0.30 30.09
C ILE A 208 2.08 -0.23 28.78
N PHE A 209 3.32 -0.74 28.80
CA PHE A 209 3.94 -1.25 27.58
C PHE A 209 3.23 -2.48 27.02
N TYR A 210 3.00 -3.53 27.81
CA TYR A 210 2.41 -4.77 27.28
C TYR A 210 0.91 -4.64 26.99
N MET A 211 0.14 -3.97 27.86
CA MET A 211 -1.29 -3.71 27.60
C MET A 211 -1.47 -2.72 26.47
N GLY A 212 -0.67 -1.65 26.41
CA GLY A 212 -0.69 -0.69 25.31
C GLY A 212 -0.36 -1.36 23.98
N TRP A 213 0.67 -2.22 23.95
CA TRP A 213 1.05 -2.94 22.74
C TRP A 213 -0.03 -3.95 22.30
N MET A 214 -0.69 -4.64 23.23
CA MET A 214 -1.88 -5.46 22.93
C MET A 214 -3.04 -4.60 22.38
N LYS A 215 -3.27 -3.42 22.96
CA LYS A 215 -4.33 -2.49 22.52
C LYS A 215 -4.10 -1.98 21.10
N VAL A 216 -2.86 -1.74 20.70
CA VAL A 216 -2.52 -1.42 19.30
C VAL A 216 -3.04 -2.49 18.33
N ALA A 217 -2.87 -3.78 18.67
CA ALA A 217 -3.43 -4.85 17.84
C ALA A 217 -4.96 -4.96 17.90
N GLU A 218 -5.59 -4.60 19.01
CA GLU A 218 -7.06 -4.60 19.11
C GLU A 218 -7.68 -3.52 18.21
N VAL A 219 -7.15 -2.30 18.24
CA VAL A 219 -7.63 -1.17 17.42
C VAL A 219 -7.41 -1.45 15.93
N LEU A 220 -6.21 -1.90 15.54
CA LEU A 220 -5.89 -2.14 14.12
C LEU A 220 -6.52 -3.41 13.54
N MET A 221 -7.26 -4.20 14.33
CA MET A 221 -7.82 -5.48 13.88
C MET A 221 -8.92 -5.31 12.85
N ASN A 222 -9.76 -4.28 13.01
CA ASN A 222 -10.84 -3.96 12.08
C ASN A 222 -10.78 -2.48 11.67
N PRO A 223 -10.07 -2.14 10.57
CA PRO A 223 -9.87 -0.76 10.15
C PRO A 223 -11.11 -0.08 9.54
N PHE A 224 -12.25 -0.77 9.48
CA PHE A 224 -13.48 -0.30 8.83
C PHE A 224 -14.61 0.00 9.85
N GLY A 225 -14.26 0.07 11.13
CA GLY A 225 -15.14 0.43 12.22
C GLY A 225 -15.37 1.94 12.33
N ASP A 226 -15.60 2.40 13.55
CA ASP A 226 -15.95 3.76 13.93
C ASP A 226 -15.03 4.29 15.05
N ASP A 227 -13.85 3.66 15.23
CA ASP A 227 -12.84 4.10 16.19
C ASP A 227 -12.05 5.31 15.62
N ASP A 228 -11.42 6.12 16.49
CA ASP A 228 -10.72 7.35 16.11
C ASP A 228 -9.57 7.12 15.08
N ASP A 229 -8.97 5.92 15.08
CA ASP A 229 -7.85 5.54 14.21
C ASP A 229 -8.30 4.69 12.99
N ASP A 230 -9.61 4.45 12.84
CA ASP A 230 -10.13 3.71 11.70
C ASP A 230 -10.03 4.52 10.40
N LEU A 231 -10.16 3.82 9.28
CA LEU A 231 -10.06 4.46 7.97
C LEU A 231 -11.29 5.33 7.70
N GLU A 232 -11.05 6.56 7.23
CA GLU A 232 -12.08 7.52 6.85
C GLU A 232 -12.78 7.16 5.52
N ILE A 233 -13.54 6.07 5.52
CA ILE A 233 -14.19 5.52 4.32
C ILE A 233 -15.26 6.46 3.77
N ASN A 234 -15.94 7.22 4.63
CA ASN A 234 -16.92 8.22 4.20
C ASN A 234 -16.29 9.27 3.31
N TRP A 235 -15.17 9.85 3.77
CA TRP A 235 -14.43 10.83 3.02
C TRP A 235 -13.89 10.23 1.71
N LEU A 236 -13.36 9.00 1.75
CA LEU A 236 -12.87 8.34 0.54
C LEU A 236 -13.95 8.19 -0.54
N ILE A 237 -15.14 7.72 -0.15
CA ILE A 237 -16.27 7.55 -1.06
C ILE A 237 -16.70 8.88 -1.68
N ASP A 238 -16.72 9.96 -0.88
CA ASP A 238 -17.07 11.31 -1.34
C ASP A 238 -16.02 11.86 -2.29
N ARG A 239 -14.75 11.72 -1.90
CA ARG A 239 -13.60 12.15 -2.69
C ARG A 239 -13.56 11.41 -4.02
N ASN A 240 -13.77 10.09 -4.03
CA ASN A 240 -13.77 9.30 -5.26
C ASN A 240 -14.93 9.68 -6.19
N LEU A 241 -16.11 9.96 -5.64
CA LEU A 241 -17.22 10.49 -6.43
C LEU A 241 -16.87 11.84 -7.08
N GLN A 242 -16.38 12.79 -6.29
CA GLN A 242 -16.04 14.12 -6.78
C GLN A 242 -14.91 14.10 -7.81
N VAL A 243 -13.80 13.43 -7.50
CA VAL A 243 -12.62 13.34 -8.37
C VAL A 243 -12.94 12.55 -9.63
N GLY A 244 -13.60 11.40 -9.51
CA GLY A 244 -13.99 10.59 -10.66
C GLY A 244 -14.88 11.35 -11.64
N MET A 245 -15.89 12.05 -11.13
CA MET A 245 -16.80 12.84 -11.97
C MET A 245 -16.11 14.07 -12.57
N THR A 246 -15.18 14.69 -11.85
CA THR A 246 -14.39 15.83 -12.35
C THR A 246 -13.47 15.38 -13.49
N ILE A 247 -12.77 14.25 -13.34
CA ILE A 247 -11.93 13.67 -14.41
C ILE A 247 -12.79 13.33 -15.64
N ALA A 248 -14.01 12.83 -15.44
CA ALA A 248 -14.92 12.48 -16.54
C ALA A 248 -15.36 13.68 -17.39
N ASP A 249 -15.50 14.84 -16.76
CA ASP A 249 -15.97 16.08 -17.39
C ASP A 249 -14.82 16.93 -17.93
N GLN A 250 -13.62 16.84 -17.34
CA GLN A 250 -12.46 17.63 -17.75
C GLN A 250 -11.83 17.07 -19.03
N THR A 251 -12.14 17.67 -20.17
CA THR A 251 -11.57 17.30 -21.49
C THR A 251 -10.58 18.33 -22.04
N TRP A 252 -10.42 19.48 -21.39
CA TRP A 252 -9.53 20.53 -21.86
C TRP A 252 -8.08 20.24 -21.52
N GLU A 253 -7.20 20.38 -22.52
CA GLU A 253 -5.75 20.23 -22.38
C GLU A 253 -5.06 21.59 -22.58
N PRO A 254 -4.01 21.91 -21.79
CA PRO A 254 -3.25 23.13 -21.98
C PRO A 254 -2.53 23.14 -23.33
N PRO A 255 -2.34 24.31 -23.95
CA PRO A 255 -1.63 24.42 -25.21
C PRO A 255 -0.16 23.98 -25.08
N LEU A 256 0.40 23.44 -26.15
CA LEU A 256 1.81 23.07 -26.21
C LEU A 256 2.68 24.32 -26.33
N ILE A 257 3.44 24.61 -25.28
CA ILE A 257 4.34 25.77 -25.19
C ILE A 257 5.75 25.26 -24.84
N LYS A 258 6.77 25.90 -25.42
CA LYS A 258 8.17 25.63 -25.05
C LYS A 258 8.39 26.00 -23.57
N ASP A 259 8.98 25.09 -22.82
CA ASP A 259 9.27 25.32 -21.41
C ASP A 259 10.44 26.31 -21.22
N GLN A 260 10.67 26.72 -19.97
CA GLN A 260 11.69 27.71 -19.61
C GLN A 260 13.13 27.24 -19.89
N PHE A 261 13.34 25.92 -20.00
CA PHE A 261 14.65 25.32 -20.22
C PHE A 261 14.85 24.87 -21.68
N TRP A 262 13.93 25.20 -22.60
CA TRP A 262 13.91 24.69 -23.97
C TRP A 262 15.24 24.85 -24.74
N LEU A 263 15.99 25.94 -24.49
CA LEU A 263 17.27 26.22 -25.15
C LEU A 263 18.49 25.79 -24.32
N LEU A 264 18.30 25.32 -23.09
CA LEU A 264 19.39 24.95 -22.18
C LEU A 264 19.71 23.46 -22.32
N LYS A 265 21.01 23.14 -22.51
CA LYS A 265 21.48 21.74 -22.60
C LYS A 265 21.30 20.99 -21.29
N THR A 266 21.48 21.68 -20.17
CA THR A 266 21.36 21.15 -18.81
C THR A 266 20.51 22.12 -18.00
N PRO A 267 19.26 21.76 -17.65
CA PRO A 267 18.40 22.59 -16.82
C PRO A 267 18.93 22.64 -15.38
N GLU A 268 19.01 23.83 -14.81
CA GLU A 268 19.32 24.03 -13.39
C GLU A 268 18.05 24.46 -12.64
N PRO A 269 17.53 23.62 -11.72
CA PRO A 269 16.34 23.97 -10.96
C PRO A 269 16.64 25.10 -9.96
N MET A 270 15.70 26.02 -9.82
CA MET A 270 15.77 27.08 -8.81
C MET A 270 15.36 26.55 -7.44
N TYR A 271 16.05 27.02 -6.40
CA TYR A 271 15.72 26.75 -5.00
C TYR A 271 15.31 28.06 -4.33
N SER A 272 14.38 27.98 -3.37
CA SER A 272 14.09 29.12 -2.50
C SER A 272 15.31 29.43 -1.62
N ILE A 273 15.43 30.67 -1.15
CA ILE A 273 16.55 31.12 -0.30
C ILE A 273 16.71 30.22 0.93
N ASP A 274 15.60 29.80 1.52
CA ASP A 274 15.60 28.91 2.67
C ASP A 274 16.10 27.50 2.31
N ALA A 275 15.70 26.99 1.13
CA ALA A 275 16.08 25.64 0.67
C ALA A 275 17.54 25.54 0.19
N VAL A 276 18.16 26.66 -0.24
CA VAL A 276 19.57 26.65 -0.70
C VAL A 276 20.52 26.25 0.41
N ASN A 277 20.20 26.61 1.67
CA ASN A 277 21.03 26.28 2.83
C ASN A 277 20.76 24.87 3.38
N GLU A 278 19.79 24.14 2.82
CA GLU A 278 19.50 22.77 3.23
C GLU A 278 20.54 21.79 2.69
N ARG A 279 20.59 20.62 3.32
CA ARG A 279 21.58 19.58 3.02
C ARG A 279 21.34 18.99 1.63
N TYR A 280 22.27 19.25 0.70
CA TYR A 280 22.27 18.68 -0.63
C TYR A 280 23.29 17.52 -0.74
N ASN A 281 22.81 16.26 -0.77
CA ASN A 281 23.66 15.07 -0.94
C ASN A 281 23.33 14.38 -2.28
N PRO A 282 23.98 14.78 -3.40
CA PRO A 282 23.74 14.12 -4.68
C PRO A 282 24.23 12.67 -4.62
N GLN A 283 23.51 11.77 -5.31
CA GLN A 283 23.92 10.38 -5.44
C GLN A 283 25.14 10.29 -6.37
N THR A 284 26.34 10.23 -5.80
CA THR A 284 27.60 10.09 -6.53
C THR A 284 28.12 8.64 -6.59
N GLY A 285 27.55 7.74 -5.78
CA GLY A 285 27.95 6.34 -5.65
C GLY A 285 28.94 6.13 -4.50
N SER A 286 28.77 5.05 -3.72
CA SER A 286 29.51 4.83 -2.47
C SER A 286 31.03 4.63 -2.67
N VAL A 287 31.47 4.29 -3.87
CA VAL A 287 32.87 3.98 -4.22
C VAL A 287 33.48 5.05 -5.15
N SER A 288 32.72 6.08 -5.53
CA SER A 288 33.18 7.08 -6.52
C SER A 288 34.40 7.87 -6.06
N ASN A 289 34.54 8.04 -4.74
CA ASN A 289 35.63 8.77 -4.09
C ASN A 289 36.70 7.83 -3.51
N THR A 290 36.64 6.52 -3.79
CA THR A 290 37.70 5.60 -3.37
C THR A 290 38.95 5.83 -4.21
N ASP A 291 40.13 5.78 -3.57
CA ASP A 291 41.41 5.97 -4.25
C ASP A 291 41.52 5.05 -5.47
N ARG A 292 41.73 5.67 -6.64
CA ARG A 292 41.81 4.94 -7.90
C ARG A 292 43.09 4.10 -7.91
N ARG A 293 42.95 2.79 -8.17
CA ARG A 293 44.11 1.96 -8.54
C ARG A 293 44.68 2.50 -9.85
N THR A 294 46.01 2.64 -9.92
CA THR A 294 46.73 3.23 -11.06
C THR A 294 46.75 2.36 -12.32
N SER A 295 46.27 1.11 -12.25
CA SER A 295 46.23 0.22 -13.41
C SER A 295 45.16 0.68 -14.40
N THR A 296 45.61 1.20 -15.55
CA THR A 296 44.77 1.52 -16.70
C THR A 296 44.67 0.37 -17.70
N GLN A 297 45.48 -0.69 -17.52
CA GLN A 297 45.41 -1.89 -18.34
C GLN A 297 44.22 -2.74 -17.93
N MET A 298 43.33 -2.97 -18.91
CA MET A 298 42.19 -3.87 -18.78
C MET A 298 42.51 -5.14 -19.57
N ILE A 299 42.47 -6.29 -18.90
CA ILE A 299 42.67 -7.60 -19.53
C ILE A 299 41.38 -8.41 -19.46
N MET A 300 41.09 -9.18 -20.50
CA MET A 300 40.01 -10.16 -20.45
C MET A 300 40.40 -11.25 -19.45
N LYS A 301 39.51 -11.53 -18.49
CA LYS A 301 39.75 -12.52 -17.43
C LYS A 301 40.03 -13.93 -17.99
N GLU A 302 39.52 -14.24 -19.18
CA GLU A 302 39.78 -15.49 -19.90
C GLU A 302 41.24 -15.64 -20.37
N VAL A 303 41.96 -14.54 -20.62
CA VAL A 303 43.38 -14.57 -21.06
C VAL A 303 44.30 -15.05 -19.93
N LEU A 304 43.92 -14.86 -18.67
CA LEU A 304 44.68 -15.37 -17.52
C LEU A 304 44.57 -16.90 -17.36
N LEU A 305 43.50 -17.51 -17.87
CA LEU A 305 43.29 -18.96 -17.77
C LEU A 305 44.00 -19.74 -18.89
N GLN A 306 44.43 -19.08 -19.96
CA GLN A 306 45.16 -19.73 -21.06
C GLN A 306 46.68 -19.78 -20.86
N HIS A 307 47.23 -18.96 -19.96
CA HIS A 307 48.67 -18.88 -19.70
C HIS A 307 49.16 -19.70 -18.50
N SER A 308 48.29 -20.44 -17.80
CA SER A 308 48.74 -21.40 -16.77
C SER A 308 49.12 -22.77 -17.34
N ASP A 309 48.75 -23.07 -18.58
CA ASP A 309 48.79 -24.45 -19.11
C ASP A 309 49.86 -24.66 -20.20
N SER A 310 50.69 -23.66 -20.53
CA SER A 310 51.62 -23.73 -21.68
C SER A 310 53.13 -23.71 -21.38
N ASP A 311 53.58 -23.65 -20.12
CA ASP A 311 55.01 -23.52 -19.78
C ASP A 311 55.62 -24.79 -19.15
N LEU A 312 55.44 -25.94 -19.80
CA LEU A 312 56.20 -27.17 -19.55
C LEU A 312 56.59 -27.83 -20.89
N ALA A 313 57.70 -27.39 -21.49
CA ALA A 313 58.74 -28.24 -22.12
C ALA A 313 59.75 -27.47 -23.00
N SER A 314 61.04 -27.69 -22.71
CA SER A 314 62.22 -27.63 -23.62
C SER A 314 62.66 -26.27 -24.18
N SER A 315 63.94 -25.89 -24.25
CA SER A 315 65.21 -26.53 -23.91
C SER A 315 66.33 -25.47 -23.87
N GLU A 316 67.35 -25.76 -23.06
CA GLU A 316 68.67 -25.15 -22.99
C GLU A 316 69.35 -24.90 -24.34
N TYR A 317 70.14 -23.81 -24.45
CA TYR A 317 71.46 -23.86 -25.08
C TYR A 317 72.34 -22.70 -24.61
N ASP A 318 73.37 -23.03 -23.85
CA ASP A 318 74.37 -22.14 -23.26
C ASP A 318 75.62 -22.05 -24.15
N GLY A 319 76.33 -20.92 -24.09
CA GLY A 319 77.71 -20.85 -24.54
C GLY A 319 78.17 -19.50 -25.13
N ARG A 320 78.73 -18.62 -24.27
CA ARG A 320 80.12 -18.15 -24.41
C ARG A 320 80.61 -17.27 -23.24
N ARG A 321 81.56 -17.85 -22.49
CA ARG A 321 82.82 -17.29 -21.92
C ARG A 321 82.99 -15.78 -21.82
N SER A 322 83.36 -15.33 -20.61
CA SER A 322 84.26 -14.19 -20.38
C SER A 322 85.46 -14.62 -19.53
N MET A 323 86.66 -14.30 -19.99
CA MET A 323 87.89 -14.23 -19.19
C MET A 323 87.98 -12.82 -18.56
N ALA A 324 88.65 -12.74 -17.42
CA ALA A 324 88.85 -11.57 -16.58
C ALA A 324 89.78 -10.50 -17.18
N ILE A 325 89.50 -9.23 -16.86
CA ILE A 325 90.37 -8.32 -16.08
C ILE A 325 89.47 -7.55 -15.12
#